data_AF-A0A317XIK9-F1
#
_entry.id   AF-A0A317XIK9-F1
#
_cell.length_a   1.000
_cell.length_b   1.000
_cell.length_c   1.000
_cell.angle_alpha   90.00
_cell.angle_beta   90.00
_cell.angle_gamma   90.00
#
_symmetry.space_group_name_H-M   'P 1'
#
loop_
_entity.id
_entity.type
_entity.pdbx_description
1 polymer ?
#
loop_
_entity_poly.entity_id
_entity_poly.type
_entity_poly.pdbx_seq_one_letter_code
_entity_poly.pdbx_strand_id
1 'polypeptide(L)'
;MVFANSVVRSSSKHVSAYGTVLDRFLVHHVSSVGGAAASASSSLSGAAAASASASSSSASLFEPTKSETSERWAPPKFSQRRQAKLAKEALLTGRLESLPDGPKVARIQKRMSKLVEHLEFEQASSEFRYVPSGSSTFSASSQNQGRLTGKSVRPRLRVSDQEAEMALNNARLAAKGAGPYAGRGKVFKGSKIDRDSTRRAKDVQNKLANMKDTVKDWQKSRNEAKNKLKPGLPF
;
A
#
# COMPACT_ATOMS: atom_id res chain seq x y z
N MET A 1 -10.65 29.06 6.53
CA MET A 1 -10.22 27.63 6.54
C MET A 1 -9.06 27.53 7.51
N VAL A 2 -9.25 26.84 8.63
CA VAL A 2 -8.26 26.75 9.71
C VAL A 2 -7.34 25.57 9.39
N PHE A 3 -6.13 25.84 8.92
CA PHE A 3 -5.12 24.80 8.75
C PHE A 3 -4.61 24.42 10.13
N ALA A 4 -4.80 23.17 10.51
CA ALA A 4 -4.21 22.60 11.70
C ALA A 4 -2.69 22.58 11.51
N ASN A 5 -2.01 23.60 12.05
CA ASN A 5 -0.57 23.58 12.27
C ASN A 5 -0.24 22.27 12.97
N SER A 6 0.48 21.39 12.28
CA SER A 6 0.95 20.13 12.85
C SER A 6 1.91 20.49 13.98
N VAL A 7 1.39 20.49 15.20
CA VAL A 7 2.14 20.72 16.42
C VAL A 7 3.41 19.88 16.37
N VAL A 8 4.56 20.55 16.31
CA VAL A 8 5.88 19.95 16.48
C VAL A 8 5.85 19.30 17.85
N ARG A 9 5.57 17.99 17.90
CA ARG A 9 5.60 17.24 19.15
C ARG A 9 7.05 17.18 19.57
N SER A 10 7.45 18.09 20.46
CA SER A 10 8.77 18.08 21.08
C SER A 10 8.96 16.72 21.75
N SER A 11 9.98 15.98 21.30
CA SER A 11 10.29 14.61 21.71
C SER A 11 10.98 14.57 23.09
N SER A 12 10.51 15.40 24.03
CA SER A 12 11.12 15.56 25.36
C SER A 12 11.19 14.25 26.17
N LYS A 13 10.39 13.24 25.84
CA LYS A 13 10.29 11.97 26.59
C LYS A 13 11.52 11.04 26.48
N HIS A 14 12.53 11.37 25.67
CA HIS A 14 13.72 10.52 25.47
C HIS A 14 15.05 11.24 25.66
N VAL A 15 15.07 12.38 26.34
CA VAL A 15 16.32 13.05 26.69
C VAL A 15 16.85 12.46 27.99
N SER A 16 17.91 11.66 27.89
CA SER A 16 18.66 11.22 29.07
C SER A 16 19.66 12.30 29.50
N ALA A 17 20.28 12.16 30.67
CA ALA A 17 21.40 13.03 31.09
C ALA A 17 22.55 13.08 30.05
N TYR A 18 22.67 12.05 29.19
CA TYR A 18 23.65 11.96 28.12
C TYR A 18 23.05 12.26 26.73
N GLY A 19 22.02 13.09 26.65
CA GLY A 19 21.38 13.50 25.39
C GLY A 19 20.44 12.44 24.79
N THR A 20 20.10 12.63 23.52
CA THR A 20 19.28 11.70 22.72
C THR A 20 20.11 10.50 22.25
N VAL A 21 19.45 9.45 21.75
CA VAL A 21 20.16 8.28 21.20
C VAL A 21 20.94 8.71 19.94
N LEU A 22 20.36 9.64 19.16
CA LEU A 22 21.03 10.27 18.03
C LEU A 22 22.32 10.98 18.44
N ASP A 23 22.31 11.79 19.51
CA ASP A 23 23.51 12.53 19.93
C ASP A 23 24.65 11.58 20.32
N ARG A 24 24.36 10.53 21.08
CA ARG A 24 25.36 9.51 21.44
C ARG A 24 25.91 8.80 20.21
N PHE A 25 25.03 8.49 19.24
CA PHE A 25 25.45 7.89 17.99
C PHE A 25 26.40 8.81 17.22
N LEU A 26 26.06 10.09 17.08
CA LEU A 26 26.88 11.07 16.37
C LEU A 26 28.24 11.28 17.06
N VAL A 27 28.27 11.35 18.39
CA VAL A 27 29.52 11.47 19.16
C VAL A 27 30.44 10.25 18.93
N HIS A 28 29.90 9.03 18.94
CA HIS A 28 30.70 7.82 18.75
C HIS A 28 31.05 7.51 17.29
N HIS A 29 30.31 8.06 16.32
CA HIS A 29 30.42 7.70 14.91
C HIS A 29 30.70 8.90 13.99
N VAL A 30 31.16 10.03 14.52
CA VAL A 30 31.43 11.25 13.73
C VAL A 30 32.37 10.98 12.56
N SER A 31 33.40 10.16 12.76
CA SER A 31 34.38 9.80 11.71
C SER A 31 33.77 8.96 10.59
N SER A 32 32.70 8.20 10.88
CA SER A 32 32.01 7.38 9.87
C SER A 32 31.00 8.19 9.06
N VAL A 33 30.42 9.24 9.65
CA VAL A 33 29.42 10.09 9.01
C VAL A 33 30.10 11.14 8.12
N GLY A 34 31.18 11.77 8.60
CA GLY A 34 31.88 12.83 7.88
C GLY A 34 32.63 12.36 6.63
N GLY A 35 32.90 11.06 6.51
CA GLY A 35 33.74 10.50 5.44
C GLY A 35 33.07 10.40 4.06
N ALA A 36 31.74 10.46 3.96
CA ALA A 36 31.04 10.25 2.68
C ALA A 36 30.72 11.56 1.93
N ALA A 37 30.43 12.66 2.64
CA ALA A 37 30.06 13.94 2.00
C ALA A 37 31.27 14.81 1.63
N ALA A 38 32.42 14.65 2.32
CA ALA A 38 33.63 15.42 2.04
C ALA A 38 34.41 14.91 0.81
N SER A 39 34.06 13.77 0.23
CA SER A 39 34.75 13.20 -0.93
C SER A 39 34.27 13.74 -2.29
N ALA A 40 33.23 14.57 -2.31
CA ALA A 40 32.67 15.11 -3.56
C ALA A 40 33.22 16.51 -3.95
N SER A 41 34.11 17.11 -3.16
CA SER A 41 34.56 18.49 -3.40
C SER A 41 36.01 18.78 -2.95
N SER A 42 36.96 17.90 -3.27
CA SER A 42 38.38 18.26 -3.20
C SER A 42 39.20 17.52 -4.26
N SER A 43 39.04 17.92 -5.51
CA SER A 43 40.05 17.74 -6.54
C SER A 43 41.12 18.83 -6.40
N LEU A 44 42.40 18.42 -6.44
CA LEU A 44 43.65 19.22 -6.35
C LEU A 44 44.05 19.46 -4.88
N SER A 45 45.13 18.92 -4.32
CA SER A 45 46.50 18.76 -4.82
C SER A 45 47.22 17.64 -4.04
N GLY A 46 48.19 16.97 -4.65
CA GLY A 46 48.87 15.82 -4.07
C GLY A 46 49.85 16.13 -2.93
N ALA A 47 50.07 15.12 -2.09
CA ALA A 47 51.38 14.71 -1.60
C ALA A 47 51.23 13.36 -0.90
N ALA A 48 51.97 12.37 -1.39
CA ALA A 48 52.10 11.07 -0.76
C ALA A 48 52.95 11.18 0.51
N ALA A 49 52.45 10.69 1.63
CA ALA A 49 53.28 10.28 2.76
C ALA A 49 52.60 9.11 3.48
N ALA A 50 53.36 8.03 3.60
CA ALA A 50 52.95 6.75 4.13
C ALA A 50 52.56 6.82 5.62
N SER A 51 51.46 6.17 5.96
CA SER A 51 51.26 5.56 7.28
C SER A 51 50.41 4.30 7.10
N ALA A 52 51.04 3.20 7.44
CA ALA A 52 50.60 1.84 7.20
C ALA A 52 49.40 1.45 8.07
N SER A 53 48.58 0.56 7.51
CA SER A 53 47.79 -0.46 8.23
C SER A 53 46.85 0.01 9.33
N ALA A 54 45.92 0.90 8.97
CA ALA A 54 44.56 0.81 9.46
C ALA A 54 43.62 0.94 8.26
N SER A 55 43.63 -0.08 7.40
CA SER A 55 42.51 -0.40 6.51
C SER A 55 41.29 -0.86 7.33
N SER A 56 40.95 -0.10 8.38
CA SER A 56 39.70 -0.20 9.10
C SER A 56 38.64 0.26 8.14
N SER A 57 38.20 -0.68 7.33
CA SER A 57 36.94 -0.70 6.59
C SER A 57 36.03 0.41 7.11
N SER A 58 35.84 1.46 6.31
CA SER A 58 34.67 2.34 6.39
C SER A 58 33.41 1.57 6.01
N ALA A 59 33.31 0.33 6.48
CA ALA A 59 32.18 -0.55 6.43
C ALA A 59 30.98 0.23 6.93
N SER A 60 30.04 0.46 6.01
CA SER A 60 28.81 1.18 6.30
C SER A 60 28.16 0.57 7.54
N LEU A 61 28.03 1.36 8.60
CA LEU A 61 27.51 0.94 9.91
C LEU A 61 26.13 0.28 9.83
N PHE A 62 25.39 0.56 8.75
CA PHE A 62 24.03 0.13 8.50
C PHE A 62 23.90 -1.01 7.50
N GLU A 63 24.98 -1.37 6.81
CA GLU A 63 24.97 -2.42 5.79
C GLU A 63 25.67 -3.70 6.26
N PRO A 64 25.21 -4.88 5.82
CA PRO A 64 25.95 -6.12 6.01
C PRO A 64 27.29 -6.05 5.27
N THR A 65 28.35 -6.53 5.91
CA THR A 65 29.70 -6.54 5.33
C THR A 65 30.14 -7.97 5.09
N LYS A 66 30.64 -8.29 3.90
CA LYS A 66 31.24 -9.60 3.64
C LYS A 66 32.66 -9.62 4.20
N SER A 67 32.99 -10.56 5.07
CA SER A 67 34.36 -10.72 5.57
C SER A 67 35.25 -11.30 4.47
N GLU A 68 36.44 -10.74 4.26
CA GLU A 68 37.40 -11.25 3.27
C GLU A 68 37.95 -12.64 3.64
N THR A 69 38.14 -12.89 4.93
CA THR A 69 38.76 -14.14 5.41
C THR A 69 37.80 -15.33 5.41
N SER A 70 36.55 -15.14 5.83
CA SER A 70 35.58 -16.24 5.96
C SER A 70 34.55 -16.31 4.84
N GLU A 71 34.52 -15.31 3.96
CA GLU A 71 33.49 -15.07 2.93
C GLU A 71 32.04 -15.02 3.43
N ARG A 72 31.82 -15.06 4.75
CA ARG A 72 30.49 -14.95 5.33
C ARG A 72 30.05 -13.49 5.42
N TRP A 73 28.75 -13.28 5.28
CA TRP A 73 28.14 -11.98 5.52
C TRP A 73 27.98 -11.74 7.01
N ALA A 74 28.67 -10.73 7.54
CA ALA A 74 28.43 -10.23 8.87
C ALA A 74 27.17 -9.34 8.87
N PRO A 75 26.30 -9.45 9.89
CA PRO A 75 25.17 -8.55 10.02
C PRO A 75 25.65 -7.10 10.25
N PRO A 76 24.82 -6.09 9.92
CA PRO A 76 25.18 -4.70 10.17
C PRO A 76 25.38 -4.43 11.66
N LYS A 77 26.32 -3.53 11.99
CA LYS A 77 26.64 -3.15 13.38
C LYS A 77 25.41 -2.64 14.12
N PHE A 78 24.50 -1.97 13.43
CA PHE A 78 23.19 -1.59 13.95
C PHE A 78 22.08 -2.40 13.28
N SER A 79 21.32 -3.13 14.10
CA SER A 79 20.09 -3.81 13.64
C SER A 79 19.10 -2.82 13.00
N GLN A 80 18.26 -3.30 12.08
CA GLN A 80 17.24 -2.49 11.40
C GLN A 80 16.30 -1.74 12.37
N ARG A 81 16.03 -2.30 13.55
CA ARG A 81 15.23 -1.62 14.59
C ARG A 81 15.96 -0.42 15.17
N ARG A 82 17.27 -0.52 15.42
CA ARG A 82 18.10 0.60 15.91
C ARG A 82 18.25 1.68 14.84
N GLN A 83 18.50 1.28 13.59
CA GLN A 83 18.52 2.21 12.44
C GLN A 83 17.21 3.00 12.33
N ALA A 84 16.06 2.34 12.47
CA ALA A 84 14.75 3.00 12.43
C ALA A 84 14.53 3.98 13.59
N LYS A 85 15.05 3.69 14.79
CA LYS A 85 15.00 4.62 15.92
C LYS A 85 15.86 5.86 15.67
N LEU A 86 17.11 5.67 15.22
CA LEU A 86 18.02 6.76 14.87
C LEU A 86 17.43 7.65 13.78
N ALA A 87 16.94 7.05 12.69
CA ALA A 87 16.35 7.81 11.58
C ALA A 87 15.07 8.55 12.00
N LYS A 88 14.27 7.98 12.91
CA LYS A 88 13.09 8.67 13.47
C LYS A 88 13.49 9.85 14.36
N GLU A 89 14.49 9.70 15.22
CA GLU A 89 15.01 10.79 16.03
C GLU A 89 15.62 11.89 15.15
N ALA A 90 16.42 11.52 14.16
CA ALA A 90 17.02 12.46 13.20
C ALA A 90 15.97 13.22 12.38
N LEU A 91 14.89 12.56 11.99
CA LEU A 91 13.75 13.22 11.34
C LEU A 91 13.08 14.24 12.27
N LEU A 92 12.90 13.90 13.55
CA LEU A 92 12.30 14.80 14.53
C LEU A 92 13.19 16.01 14.85
N THR A 93 14.51 15.85 14.81
CA THR A 93 15.48 16.93 15.05
C THR A 93 15.90 17.67 13.78
N GLY A 94 15.39 17.28 12.60
CA GLY A 94 15.81 17.87 11.32
C GLY A 94 17.27 17.57 10.93
N ARG A 95 17.87 16.49 11.46
CA ARG A 95 19.27 16.10 11.21
C ARG A 95 19.39 14.81 10.41
N LEU A 96 18.41 14.51 9.54
CA LEU A 96 18.37 13.25 8.80
C LEU A 96 19.60 13.07 7.89
N GLU A 97 20.14 14.16 7.35
CA GLU A 97 21.32 14.19 6.48
C GLU A 97 22.63 13.86 7.20
N SER A 98 22.65 13.94 8.54
CA SER A 98 23.81 13.59 9.36
C SER A 98 23.92 12.08 9.65
N LEU A 99 22.99 11.26 9.18
CA LEU A 99 23.09 9.80 9.32
C LEU A 99 23.72 9.21 8.06
N PRO A 100 24.49 8.10 8.19
CA PRO A 100 24.98 7.40 7.02
C PRO A 100 23.80 6.81 6.25
N ASP A 101 23.95 6.69 4.93
CA ASP A 101 22.92 6.12 4.08
C ASP A 101 22.57 4.70 4.49
N GLY A 102 21.28 4.37 4.42
CA GLY A 102 20.79 3.07 4.82
C GLY A 102 19.32 2.85 4.51
N PRO A 103 18.83 1.59 4.57
CA PRO A 103 17.51 1.21 4.08
C PRO A 103 16.34 1.89 4.81
N LYS A 104 16.57 2.34 6.06
CA LYS A 104 15.57 3.09 6.84
C LYS A 104 15.62 4.59 6.56
N VAL A 105 16.81 5.15 6.37
CA VAL A 105 17.01 6.57 6.01
C VAL A 105 16.43 6.82 4.61
N ALA A 106 16.81 6.01 3.63
CA ALA A 106 16.29 6.07 2.26
C ALA A 106 14.76 5.96 2.19
N ARG A 107 14.17 5.10 3.03
CA ARG A 107 12.70 4.96 3.12
C ARG A 107 12.02 6.23 3.64
N ILE A 108 12.63 6.91 4.61
CA ILE A 108 12.11 8.16 5.15
C ILE A 108 12.27 9.29 4.13
N GLN A 109 13.44 9.41 3.48
CA GLN A 109 13.68 10.38 2.42
C GLN A 109 12.67 10.21 1.27
N LYS A 110 12.46 8.98 0.78
CA LYS A 110 11.44 8.70 -0.26
C LYS A 110 10.02 9.04 0.20
N ARG A 111 9.72 8.89 1.49
CA ARG A 111 8.41 9.30 2.03
C ARG A 111 8.31 10.83 2.07
N MET A 112 9.38 11.53 2.41
CA MET A 112 9.42 12.99 2.42
C MET A 112 9.27 13.55 1.01
N SER A 113 10.00 13.01 0.02
CA SER A 113 9.87 13.45 -1.39
C SER A 113 8.43 13.28 -1.90
N LYS A 114 7.78 12.15 -1.62
CA LYS A 114 6.37 11.92 -1.97
C LYS A 114 5.40 12.88 -1.29
N LEU A 115 5.69 13.29 -0.05
CA LEU A 115 4.86 14.27 0.65
C LEU A 115 5.06 15.66 0.05
N VAL A 116 6.28 16.01 -0.35
CA VAL A 116 6.58 17.26 -1.08
C VAL A 116 5.84 17.26 -2.42
N GLU A 117 5.97 16.20 -3.22
CA GLU A 117 5.23 16.05 -4.49
C GLU A 117 3.71 16.20 -4.30
N HIS A 118 3.15 15.63 -3.23
CA HIS A 118 1.71 15.76 -2.94
C HIS A 118 1.31 17.19 -2.53
N LEU A 119 2.14 17.87 -1.74
CA LEU A 119 1.90 19.26 -1.33
C LEU A 119 2.00 20.22 -2.53
N GLU A 120 3.00 20.02 -3.40
CA GLU A 120 3.14 20.77 -4.65
C GLU A 120 1.93 20.55 -5.56
N PHE A 121 1.46 19.30 -5.67
CA PHE A 121 0.24 18.99 -6.41
C PHE A 121 -1.00 19.68 -5.85
N GLU A 122 -1.19 19.69 -4.52
CA GLU A 122 -2.28 20.42 -3.87
C GLU A 122 -2.20 21.92 -4.14
N GLN A 123 -1.01 22.51 -4.01
CA GLN A 123 -0.77 23.92 -4.31
C GLN A 123 -1.13 24.25 -5.75
N ALA A 124 -0.59 23.52 -6.72
CA ALA A 124 -0.91 23.70 -8.13
C ALA A 124 -2.42 23.53 -8.40
N SER A 125 -3.07 22.50 -7.82
CA SER A 125 -4.51 22.29 -8.00
C SER A 125 -5.37 23.42 -7.42
N SER A 126 -4.88 24.10 -6.38
CA SER A 126 -5.58 25.23 -5.76
C SER A 126 -5.56 26.49 -6.63
N GLU A 127 -4.54 26.64 -7.48
CA GLU A 127 -4.46 27.70 -8.48
C GLU A 127 -5.51 27.52 -9.58
N PHE A 128 -5.82 26.27 -9.95
CA PHE A 128 -6.83 25.92 -10.96
C PHE A 128 -8.26 25.85 -10.39
N ARG A 129 -8.57 26.61 -9.33
CA ARG A 129 -9.92 26.68 -8.81
C ARG A 129 -10.86 27.25 -9.88
N TYR A 130 -11.72 26.41 -10.42
CA TYR A 130 -12.77 26.79 -11.35
C TYR A 130 -13.62 27.91 -10.72
N VAL A 131 -13.43 29.13 -11.22
CA VAL A 131 -14.37 30.23 -11.02
C VAL A 131 -15.40 30.09 -12.13
N PRO A 132 -16.66 29.70 -11.83
CA PRO A 132 -17.67 29.60 -12.86
C PRO A 132 -17.83 30.96 -13.52
N SER A 133 -17.52 31.03 -14.81
CA SER A 133 -17.60 32.23 -15.66
C SER A 133 -19.02 32.77 -15.82
N GLY A 134 -20.03 32.16 -15.19
CA GLY A 134 -21.43 32.60 -15.19
C GLY A 134 -22.00 33.01 -13.82
N SER A 135 -21.19 33.12 -12.76
CA SER A 135 -21.70 33.43 -11.40
C SER A 135 -21.76 34.93 -11.04
N SER A 136 -21.55 35.81 -12.02
CA SER A 136 -21.85 37.24 -11.90
C SER A 136 -23.33 37.45 -12.23
N THR A 137 -24.23 37.45 -11.22
CA THR A 137 -25.42 38.35 -11.09
C THR A 137 -26.51 37.88 -10.12
N PHE A 138 -26.45 36.69 -9.51
CA PHE A 138 -27.48 36.32 -8.52
C PHE A 138 -27.02 36.62 -7.09
N SER A 139 -27.25 37.88 -6.73
CA SER A 139 -27.25 38.38 -5.36
C SER A 139 -28.17 37.54 -4.47
N ALA A 140 -27.64 37.15 -3.31
CA ALA A 140 -28.34 36.46 -2.25
C ALA A 140 -29.52 37.29 -1.73
N SER A 141 -30.73 36.79 -1.92
CA SER A 141 -31.87 37.08 -1.03
C SER A 141 -32.29 35.79 -0.32
N SER A 142 -32.14 35.84 1.00
CA SER A 142 -32.98 35.26 2.05
C SER A 142 -33.76 33.95 1.82
N GLN A 143 -33.61 33.07 2.82
CA GLN A 143 -34.64 32.21 3.39
C GLN A 143 -35.19 31.07 2.52
N ASN A 144 -34.61 29.89 2.70
CA ASN A 144 -35.39 28.65 2.72
C ASN A 144 -34.69 27.59 3.58
N GLN A 145 -34.76 27.78 4.90
CA GLN A 145 -34.64 26.67 5.84
C GLN A 145 -35.97 25.91 5.82
N GLY A 146 -36.12 24.96 4.91
CA GLY A 146 -37.34 24.18 4.76
C GLY A 146 -37.09 22.83 4.11
N ARG A 147 -37.21 21.76 4.91
CA ARG A 147 -37.36 20.33 4.53
C ARG A 147 -36.17 19.62 3.86
N LEU A 148 -35.36 19.01 4.72
CA LEU A 148 -34.51 17.84 4.44
C LEU A 148 -35.33 16.56 4.14
N THR A 149 -36.08 16.53 3.03
CA THR A 149 -36.56 15.27 2.42
C THR A 149 -36.27 15.20 0.92
N GLY A 150 -35.29 15.98 0.45
CA GLY A 150 -34.75 15.86 -0.89
C GLY A 150 -33.85 14.65 -0.94
N LYS A 151 -34.36 13.52 -1.47
CA LYS A 151 -33.53 12.46 -2.02
C LYS A 151 -32.47 13.15 -2.87
N SER A 152 -31.19 13.04 -2.52
CA SER A 152 -30.12 13.58 -3.35
C SER A 152 -30.32 12.98 -4.73
N VAL A 153 -30.80 13.80 -5.66
CA VAL A 153 -30.89 13.44 -7.07
C VAL A 153 -29.44 13.31 -7.47
N ARG A 154 -28.91 12.09 -7.37
CA ARG A 154 -27.63 11.76 -7.97
C ARG A 154 -27.81 12.17 -9.42
N PRO A 155 -27.04 13.16 -9.93
CA PRO A 155 -27.10 13.47 -11.34
C PRO A 155 -26.77 12.16 -12.05
N ARG A 156 -27.80 11.52 -12.60
CA ARG A 156 -27.66 10.36 -13.47
C ARG A 156 -27.11 10.93 -14.76
N LEU A 157 -25.82 11.26 -14.75
CA LEU A 157 -25.05 11.36 -15.98
C LEU A 157 -25.28 10.01 -16.65
N ARG A 158 -26.03 9.99 -17.75
CA ARG A 158 -26.26 8.79 -18.55
C ARG A 158 -24.95 8.49 -19.26
N VAL A 159 -24.01 7.96 -18.51
CA VAL A 159 -22.81 7.33 -19.05
C VAL A 159 -23.29 6.19 -19.92
N SER A 160 -22.85 6.15 -21.18
CA SER A 160 -23.19 5.05 -22.08
C SER A 160 -22.66 3.72 -21.52
N ASP A 161 -23.29 2.59 -21.83
CA ASP A 161 -22.84 1.27 -21.34
C ASP A 161 -21.37 1.01 -21.73
N GLN A 162 -20.96 1.47 -22.91
CA GLN A 162 -19.56 1.42 -23.37
C GLN A 162 -18.61 2.23 -22.49
N GLU A 163 -18.99 3.46 -22.14
CA GLU A 163 -18.19 4.34 -21.29
C GLU A 163 -18.11 3.80 -19.86
N ALA A 164 -19.17 3.16 -19.36
CA ALA A 164 -19.17 2.47 -18.07
C ALA A 164 -18.22 1.27 -18.06
N GLU A 165 -18.21 0.45 -19.12
CA GLU A 165 -17.28 -0.68 -19.26
C GLU A 165 -15.82 -0.22 -19.39
N MET A 166 -15.56 0.84 -20.17
CA MET A 166 -14.23 1.45 -20.27
C MET A 166 -13.75 1.99 -18.93
N ALA A 167 -14.60 2.70 -18.19
CA ALA A 167 -14.28 3.22 -16.86
C ALA A 167 -13.96 2.09 -15.87
N LEU A 168 -14.72 0.98 -15.92
CA LEU A 168 -14.49 -0.20 -15.08
C LEU A 168 -13.16 -0.89 -15.44
N ASN A 169 -12.83 -1.01 -16.73
CA ASN A 169 -11.56 -1.55 -17.18
C ASN A 169 -10.37 -0.65 -16.78
N ASN A 170 -10.50 0.67 -16.89
CA ASN A 170 -9.49 1.62 -16.43
C ASN A 170 -9.30 1.55 -14.91
N ALA A 171 -10.39 1.45 -14.14
CA ALA A 171 -10.32 1.25 -12.70
C ALA A 171 -9.63 -0.08 -12.33
N ARG A 172 -9.89 -1.16 -13.08
CA ARG A 172 -9.19 -2.44 -12.90
C ARG A 172 -7.70 -2.33 -13.20
N LEU A 173 -7.32 -1.63 -14.27
CA LEU A 173 -5.91 -1.40 -14.62
C LEU A 173 -5.19 -0.57 -13.55
N ALA A 174 -5.81 0.50 -13.07
CA ALA A 174 -5.29 1.32 -11.97
C ALA A 174 -5.17 0.53 -10.66
N ALA A 175 -6.17 -0.30 -10.34
CA ALA A 175 -6.17 -1.16 -9.16
C ALA A 175 -5.17 -2.33 -9.24
N LYS A 176 -4.78 -2.76 -10.45
CA LYS A 176 -3.84 -3.88 -10.67
C LYS A 176 -2.43 -3.61 -10.10
N GLY A 177 -2.12 -2.36 -9.78
CA GLY A 177 -0.84 -1.94 -9.17
C GLY A 177 -1.00 -1.05 -7.92
N ALA A 178 -2.21 -0.83 -7.42
CA ALA A 178 -2.47 0.03 -6.27
C ALA A 178 -3.05 -0.75 -5.09
N GLY A 179 -2.54 -0.50 -3.89
CA GLY A 179 -3.03 -1.06 -2.63
C GLY A 179 -2.05 -2.02 -1.93
N PRO A 180 -2.40 -2.50 -0.72
CA PRO A 180 -1.50 -3.29 0.14
C PRO A 180 -0.98 -4.60 -0.48
N TYR A 181 -1.59 -5.04 -1.58
CA TYR A 181 -1.27 -6.28 -2.29
C TYR A 181 -0.80 -6.06 -3.74
N ALA A 182 -0.56 -4.81 -4.15
CA ALA A 182 0.00 -4.50 -5.46
C ALA A 182 1.32 -5.27 -5.71
N GLY A 183 1.42 -5.94 -6.86
CA GLY A 183 2.61 -6.72 -7.23
C GLY A 183 2.75 -8.11 -6.57
N ARG A 184 1.83 -8.51 -5.69
CA ARG A 184 1.75 -9.92 -5.26
C ARG A 184 0.80 -10.65 -6.20
N GLY A 185 1.28 -11.68 -6.90
CA GLY A 185 0.50 -12.59 -7.74
C GLY A 185 -0.51 -13.46 -6.98
N LYS A 186 -1.22 -12.90 -6.00
CA LYS A 186 -2.31 -13.54 -5.28
C LYS A 186 -3.62 -12.94 -5.78
N VAL A 187 -4.08 -13.45 -6.91
CA VAL A 187 -5.52 -13.50 -7.15
C VAL A 187 -6.14 -14.16 -5.92
N PHE A 188 -7.03 -13.44 -5.25
CA PHE A 188 -7.74 -13.95 -4.09
C PHE A 188 -8.35 -15.30 -4.52
N LYS A 189 -7.98 -16.40 -3.86
CA LYS A 189 -8.40 -17.76 -4.24
C LYS A 189 -9.92 -17.91 -4.32
N GLY A 190 -10.66 -16.99 -3.72
CA GLY A 190 -12.11 -17.03 -3.58
C GLY A 190 -12.53 -18.03 -2.52
N SER A 191 -13.78 -17.91 -2.05
CA SER A 191 -14.36 -18.94 -1.20
C SER A 191 -14.42 -20.27 -1.97
N LYS A 192 -14.41 -21.39 -1.26
CA LYS A 192 -14.69 -22.71 -1.88
C LYS A 192 -16.05 -22.70 -2.60
N ILE A 193 -17.03 -21.99 -2.03
CA ILE A 193 -18.40 -21.85 -2.56
C ILE A 193 -18.40 -21.16 -3.94
N ASP A 194 -17.60 -20.11 -4.11
CA ASP A 194 -17.52 -19.34 -5.35
C ASP A 194 -16.81 -20.15 -6.44
N ARG A 195 -15.71 -20.83 -6.06
CA ARG A 195 -14.98 -21.73 -6.97
C ARG A 195 -15.85 -22.88 -7.46
N ASP A 196 -16.69 -23.44 -6.59
CA ASP A 196 -17.57 -24.56 -6.91
C ASP A 196 -18.93 -24.11 -7.52
N SER A 197 -19.16 -22.81 -7.73
CA SER A 197 -20.45 -22.29 -8.21
C SER A 197 -20.82 -22.83 -9.61
N THR A 198 -19.85 -22.84 -10.54
CA THR A 198 -20.04 -23.32 -11.91
C THR A 198 -20.29 -24.82 -11.96
N ARG A 199 -19.59 -25.60 -11.12
CA ARG A 199 -19.84 -27.04 -10.96
C ARG A 199 -21.26 -27.29 -10.47
N ARG A 200 -21.69 -26.59 -9.41
CA ARG A 200 -23.07 -26.73 -8.88
C ARG A 200 -24.12 -26.33 -9.90
N ALA A 201 -23.90 -25.27 -10.68
CA ALA A 201 -24.82 -24.86 -11.74
C ALA A 201 -24.98 -25.96 -12.81
N LYS A 202 -23.87 -26.58 -13.24
CA LYS A 202 -23.90 -27.73 -14.17
C LYS A 202 -24.60 -28.94 -13.57
N ASP A 203 -24.34 -29.25 -12.30
CA ASP A 203 -24.98 -30.38 -11.62
C ASP A 203 -26.50 -30.18 -11.52
N VAL A 204 -26.95 -28.96 -11.22
CA VAL A 204 -28.39 -28.61 -11.20
C VAL A 204 -28.98 -28.74 -12.60
N GLN A 205 -28.31 -28.23 -13.62
CA GLN A 205 -28.76 -28.33 -15.01
C GLN A 205 -28.92 -29.79 -15.46
N ASN A 206 -27.93 -30.65 -15.14
CA ASN A 206 -27.96 -32.07 -15.47
C ASN A 206 -29.12 -32.80 -14.76
N LYS A 207 -29.39 -32.47 -13.49
CA LYS A 207 -30.53 -33.03 -12.74
C LYS A 207 -31.86 -32.63 -13.35
N LEU A 208 -32.00 -31.36 -13.76
CA LEU A 208 -33.21 -30.87 -14.40
C LEU A 208 -33.44 -31.52 -15.78
N ALA A 209 -32.36 -31.74 -16.54
CA ALA A 209 -32.44 -32.43 -17.83
C ALA A 209 -32.95 -33.88 -17.68
N ASN A 210 -32.44 -34.62 -16.68
CA ASN A 210 -32.78 -36.03 -16.44
C ASN A 210 -34.04 -36.21 -15.56
N MET A 211 -34.71 -35.13 -15.19
CA MET A 211 -35.87 -35.17 -14.28
C MET A 211 -37.04 -35.95 -14.87
N LYS A 212 -37.26 -35.86 -16.19
CA LYS A 212 -38.37 -36.56 -16.85
C LYS A 212 -38.18 -38.08 -16.82
N ASP A 213 -36.95 -38.54 -17.05
CA ASP A 213 -36.65 -39.97 -17.11
C ASP A 213 -36.68 -40.60 -15.73
N THR A 214 -36.11 -39.92 -14.72
CA THR A 214 -36.21 -40.35 -13.32
C THR A 214 -37.65 -40.46 -12.83
N VAL A 215 -38.54 -39.56 -13.24
CA VAL A 215 -39.98 -39.65 -12.95
C VAL A 215 -40.62 -40.84 -13.65
N LYS A 216 -40.30 -41.11 -14.92
CA LYS A 216 -40.82 -42.28 -15.65
C LYS A 216 -40.37 -43.59 -15.02
N ASP A 217 -39.09 -43.71 -14.67
CA ASP A 217 -38.55 -44.91 -14.03
C ASP A 217 -39.22 -45.17 -12.68
N TRP A 218 -39.42 -44.12 -11.89
CA TRP A 218 -40.17 -44.21 -10.63
C TRP A 218 -41.62 -44.65 -10.84
N GLN A 219 -42.32 -44.08 -11.83
CA GLN A 219 -43.69 -44.48 -12.17
C GLN A 219 -43.76 -45.94 -12.65
N LYS A 220 -42.81 -46.36 -13.49
CA LYS A 220 -42.71 -47.73 -14.00
C LYS A 220 -42.48 -48.71 -12.85
N SER A 221 -41.51 -48.46 -11.97
CA SER A 221 -41.24 -49.27 -10.78
C SER A 221 -42.48 -49.37 -9.88
N ARG A 222 -43.19 -48.26 -9.66
CA ARG A 222 -44.42 -48.25 -8.89
C ARG A 222 -45.55 -49.07 -9.54
N ASN A 223 -45.69 -48.99 -10.86
CA ASN A 223 -46.70 -49.75 -11.61
C ASN A 223 -46.39 -51.24 -11.63
N GLU A 224 -45.12 -51.63 -11.80
CA GLU A 224 -44.66 -53.01 -11.70
C GLU A 224 -44.95 -53.59 -10.31
N ALA A 225 -44.64 -52.84 -9.25
CA ALA A 225 -44.97 -53.25 -7.88
C ALA A 225 -46.47 -53.45 -7.67
N LYS A 226 -47.30 -52.54 -8.19
CA LYS A 226 -48.77 -52.68 -8.15
C LYS A 226 -49.26 -53.91 -8.92
N ASN A 227 -48.70 -54.17 -10.11
CA ASN A 227 -49.10 -55.31 -10.93
C ASN A 227 -48.70 -56.65 -10.29
N LYS A 228 -47.55 -56.73 -9.62
CA LYS A 228 -47.16 -57.92 -8.85
C LYS A 228 -48.10 -58.23 -7.69
N LEU A 229 -48.73 -57.21 -7.10
CA LEU A 229 -49.68 -57.35 -6.00
C LEU A 229 -51.11 -57.66 -6.45
N LYS A 230 -51.43 -57.57 -7.74
CA LYS A 230 -52.75 -57.97 -8.25
C LYS A 230 -52.81 -59.50 -8.27
N PRO A 231 -53.65 -60.15 -7.45
CA PRO A 231 -53.80 -61.60 -7.51
C PRO A 231 -54.28 -61.98 -8.92
N GLY A 232 -53.66 -63.02 -9.50
CA GLY A 232 -54.11 -63.58 -10.76
C GLY A 232 -55.58 -63.98 -10.62
N LEU A 233 -56.43 -63.41 -11.47
CA LEU A 233 -57.87 -63.62 -11.42
C LEU A 233 -58.13 -65.11 -11.74
N PRO A 234 -58.67 -65.91 -10.80
CA PRO A 234 -58.90 -67.32 -11.03
C PRO A 234 -60.19 -67.46 -11.85
N PHE A 235 -60.04 -67.68 -13.15
CA PHE A 235 -61.08 -68.17 -14.03
C PHE A 235 -60.62 -69.46 -14.67
#